data_AF-A0A662FWE5-F1
#
_entry.id   AF-A0A662FWE5-F1
#
_cell.length_a   1.000
_cell.length_b   1.000
_cell.length_c   1.000
_cell.angle_alpha   90.00
_cell.angle_beta   90.00
_cell.angle_gamma   90.00
#
_symmetry.space_group_name_H-M   'P 1'
#
loop_
_entity.id
_entity.type
_entity.pdbx_description
1 polymer ?
#
loop_
_entity_poly.entity_id
_entity_poly.type
_entity_poly.pdbx_seq_one_letter_code
_entity_poly.pdbx_strand_id
1 'polypeptide(L)'
;MTEELRKQIIASVSSFIKVCKEYRQLVNDMESLNIEKMRLERRLKELREKEKLEDTFSQVVYLSKIPSKIDEIKTKLEEVNSNLSRVHTALNQLRNEVLRQAASLRFPIDLEKFEKENNRFKFKYIQGAELRKEAIEVLAELLDLRYPLEEEGVKLSESGVDVEAGSYKDALIKIINSIQTLRLRISNMLGFYENIDTICERINRSRRYKVILVELYKAKAPLSLDELSSRIGIDRNTLYQALYDLAFRKAWTPHLVIRLKNGKYCLSTVGKLTMKRYFEKYIVTEGE
;
A
#
# COMPACT_ATOMS: atom_id res chain seq x y z
N MET A 1 3.37 -26.43 26.54
CA MET A 1 4.25 -25.28 26.18
C MET A 1 5.05 -24.86 27.40
N THR A 2 6.34 -24.48 27.28
CA THR A 2 7.10 -23.97 28.44
C THR A 2 6.68 -22.53 28.77
N GLU A 3 6.69 -22.16 30.06
CA GLU A 3 6.33 -20.80 30.50
C GLU A 3 7.25 -19.72 29.89
N GLU A 4 8.52 -20.05 29.67
CA GLU A 4 9.47 -19.15 29.01
C GLU A 4 9.11 -18.91 27.53
N LEU A 5 8.74 -19.96 26.80
CA LEU A 5 8.27 -19.84 25.42
C LEU A 5 6.98 -19.01 25.34
N ARG A 6 6.06 -19.21 26.29
CA ARG A 6 4.82 -18.43 26.38
C ARG A 6 5.11 -16.94 26.58
N LYS A 7 6.00 -16.58 27.50
CA LYS A 7 6.42 -15.18 27.73
C LYS A 7 7.05 -14.57 26.48
N GLN A 8 7.90 -15.31 25.77
CA GLN A 8 8.49 -14.85 24.51
C GLN A 8 7.43 -14.55 23.44
N ILE A 9 6.42 -15.41 23.29
CA ILE A 9 5.32 -15.21 22.33
C ILE A 9 4.52 -13.96 22.70
N ILE A 10 4.14 -13.81 23.97
CA ILE A 10 3.38 -12.64 24.45
C ILE A 10 4.15 -11.34 24.18
N ALA A 11 5.45 -11.30 24.49
CA ALA A 11 6.29 -10.13 24.25
C ALA A 11 6.41 -9.81 22.75
N SER A 12 6.64 -10.83 21.91
CA SER A 12 6.75 -10.67 20.46
C SER A 12 5.44 -10.16 19.84
N VAL A 13 4.29 -10.71 20.24
CA VAL A 13 2.98 -10.28 19.75
C VAL A 13 2.65 -8.87 20.22
N SER A 14 2.97 -8.54 21.49
CA SER A 14 2.75 -7.20 22.03
C SER A 14 3.56 -6.14 21.30
N SER A 15 4.84 -6.43 21.02
CA SER A 15 5.70 -5.59 20.19
C SER A 15 5.10 -5.39 18.79
N PHE A 16 4.69 -6.49 18.14
CA PHE A 16 4.11 -6.45 16.82
C PHE A 16 2.84 -5.59 16.76
N ILE A 17 1.93 -5.76 17.72
CA ILE A 17 0.70 -4.96 17.83
C ILE A 17 1.02 -3.48 18.00
N LYS A 18 2.06 -3.13 18.77
CA LYS A 18 2.47 -1.75 18.97
C LYS A 18 2.88 -1.11 17.65
N VAL A 19 3.72 -1.77 16.85
CA VAL A 19 4.15 -1.27 15.54
C VAL A 19 2.97 -1.15 14.57
N CYS A 20 2.04 -2.11 14.56
CA CYS A 20 0.83 -2.01 13.75
C CYS A 20 -0.05 -0.80 14.14
N LYS A 21 -0.14 -0.46 15.43
CA LYS A 21 -0.85 0.74 15.90
C LYS A 21 -0.17 2.02 15.43
N GLU A 22 1.15 2.10 15.56
CA GLU A 22 1.93 3.24 15.08
C GLU A 22 1.78 3.42 13.56
N TYR A 23 1.83 2.31 12.80
CA TYR A 23 1.55 2.33 11.37
C TYR A 23 0.17 2.90 11.08
N ARG A 24 -0.86 2.45 11.81
CA ARG A 24 -2.23 2.90 11.56
C ARG A 24 -2.43 4.38 11.90
N GLN A 25 -1.78 4.86 12.95
CA GLN A 25 -1.79 6.28 13.29
C GLN A 25 -1.20 7.11 12.15
N LEU A 26 -0.03 6.72 11.62
CA LEU A 26 0.58 7.47 10.51
C LEU A 26 -0.25 7.41 9.21
N VAL A 27 -0.97 6.31 8.95
CA VAL A 27 -1.91 6.24 7.81
C VAL A 27 -3.00 7.30 7.97
N ASN A 28 -3.59 7.41 9.16
CA ASN A 28 -4.61 8.41 9.45
C ASN A 28 -4.05 9.84 9.36
N ASP A 29 -2.84 10.08 9.87
CA ASP A 29 -2.18 11.39 9.78
C ASP A 29 -1.95 11.79 8.31
N MET A 30 -1.52 10.83 7.48
CA MET A 30 -1.33 11.05 6.04
C MET A 30 -2.67 11.36 5.33
N GLU A 31 -3.76 10.67 5.69
CA GLU A 31 -5.09 10.97 5.14
C GLU A 31 -5.55 12.38 5.52
N SER A 32 -5.37 12.77 6.78
CA SER A 32 -5.69 14.12 7.28
C SER A 32 -4.92 15.21 6.52
N LEU A 33 -3.60 15.03 6.36
CA LEU A 33 -2.76 15.97 5.61
C LEU A 33 -3.16 16.07 4.12
N ASN A 34 -3.57 14.97 3.50
CA ASN A 34 -4.07 15.00 2.12
C ASN A 34 -5.40 15.77 2.01
N ILE A 35 -6.30 15.63 2.98
CA ILE A 35 -7.54 16.41 3.04
C ILE A 35 -7.24 17.90 3.18
N GLU A 36 -6.29 18.25 4.06
CA GLU A 36 -5.85 19.63 4.25
C GLU A 36 -5.22 20.21 2.97
N LYS A 37 -4.34 19.45 2.31
CA LYS A 37 -3.75 19.83 1.02
C LYS A 37 -4.82 20.16 -0.02
N MET A 38 -5.80 19.27 -0.22
CA MET A 38 -6.90 19.49 -1.17
C MET A 38 -7.71 20.75 -0.83
N ARG A 39 -7.93 21.03 0.45
CA ARG A 39 -8.63 22.25 0.91
C ARG A 39 -7.82 23.51 0.58
N LEU A 40 -6.51 23.51 0.83
CA LEU A 40 -5.63 24.63 0.54
C LEU A 40 -5.50 24.87 -0.97
N GLU A 41 -5.37 23.83 -1.78
CA GLU A 41 -5.33 23.91 -3.24
C GLU A 41 -6.62 24.54 -3.82
N ARG A 42 -7.79 24.14 -3.30
CA ARG A 42 -9.07 24.74 -3.69
C ARG A 42 -9.10 26.23 -3.35
N ARG A 43 -8.71 26.58 -2.12
CA ARG A 43 -8.69 27.97 -1.66
C ARG A 43 -7.70 28.83 -2.46
N LEU A 44 -6.54 28.28 -2.83
CA LEU A 44 -5.56 28.94 -3.68
C LEU A 44 -6.14 29.25 -5.06
N LYS A 45 -6.88 28.30 -5.65
CA LYS A 45 -7.55 28.50 -6.94
C LYS A 45 -8.58 29.63 -6.87
N GLU A 46 -9.44 29.62 -5.84
CA GLU A 46 -10.44 30.66 -5.61
C GLU A 46 -9.81 32.05 -5.42
N LEU A 47 -8.70 32.14 -4.68
CA LEU A 47 -7.99 33.41 -4.50
C LEU A 47 -7.36 33.90 -5.80
N ARG A 48 -6.76 33.02 -6.62
CA ARG A 48 -6.22 33.39 -7.94
C ARG A 48 -7.29 33.92 -8.87
N GLU A 49 -8.49 33.34 -8.84
CA GLU A 49 -9.63 33.83 -9.64
C GLU A 49 -10.10 35.21 -9.15
N LYS A 50 -10.16 35.42 -7.82
CA LYS A 50 -10.51 36.73 -7.23
C LYS A 50 -9.47 37.80 -7.52
N GLU A 51 -8.18 37.53 -7.30
CA GLU A 51 -7.11 38.49 -7.58
C GLU A 51 -7.09 38.88 -9.07
N LYS A 52 -7.34 37.95 -10.01
CA LYS A 52 -7.49 38.31 -11.43
C LYS A 52 -8.65 39.28 -11.69
N LEU A 53 -9.78 39.06 -11.03
CA LEU A 53 -10.96 39.91 -11.16
C LEU A 53 -10.69 41.31 -10.58
N GLU A 54 -10.04 41.36 -9.42
CA GLU A 54 -9.65 42.59 -8.73
C GLU A 54 -8.57 43.36 -9.51
N ASP A 55 -7.57 42.68 -10.08
CA ASP A 55 -6.58 43.31 -10.97
C ASP A 55 -7.24 43.90 -12.22
N THR A 56 -8.19 43.17 -12.83
CA THR A 56 -8.97 43.67 -13.97
C THR A 56 -9.79 44.91 -13.58
N PHE A 57 -10.39 44.90 -12.38
CA PHE A 57 -11.14 46.03 -11.85
C PHE A 57 -10.24 47.24 -11.51
N SER A 58 -9.10 47.01 -10.86
CA SER A 58 -8.13 48.05 -10.49
C SER A 58 -7.51 48.74 -11.70
N GLN A 59 -7.28 48.03 -12.81
CA GLN A 59 -6.88 48.63 -14.08
C GLN A 59 -7.92 49.62 -14.63
N VAL A 60 -9.21 49.39 -14.32
CA VAL A 60 -10.32 50.26 -14.74
C VAL A 60 -10.53 51.42 -13.75
N VAL A 61 -10.23 51.24 -12.46
CA VAL A 61 -10.68 52.15 -11.38
C VAL A 61 -9.53 52.88 -10.63
N TYR A 62 -8.26 52.70 -10.99
CA TYR A 62 -7.11 53.40 -10.37
C TYR A 62 -7.03 53.23 -8.83
N LEU A 63 -7.04 51.99 -8.34
CA LEU A 63 -6.84 51.69 -6.92
C LEU A 63 -5.56 50.87 -6.67
N SER A 64 -4.88 51.20 -5.57
CA SER A 64 -3.60 50.62 -5.13
C SER A 64 -3.70 49.11 -4.88
N LYS A 65 -2.61 48.40 -5.17
CA LYS A 65 -2.50 46.92 -5.10
C LYS A 65 -2.75 46.40 -3.67
N ILE A 66 -3.64 45.42 -3.53
CA ILE A 66 -3.99 44.77 -2.25
C ILE A 66 -2.89 43.76 -1.86
N PRO A 67 -2.53 43.61 -0.56
CA PRO A 67 -1.57 42.60 -0.11
C PRO A 67 -2.04 41.17 -0.40
N SER A 68 -1.13 40.34 -0.93
CA SER A 68 -1.48 39.02 -1.44
C SER A 68 -1.71 37.99 -0.34
N LYS A 69 -2.96 37.52 -0.20
CA LYS A 69 -3.31 36.34 0.61
C LYS A 69 -2.85 35.02 -0.02
N ILE A 70 -2.37 35.06 -1.27
CA ILE A 70 -1.88 33.89 -1.99
C ILE A 70 -0.57 33.38 -1.37
N ASP A 71 0.34 34.27 -0.99
CA ASP A 71 1.64 33.85 -0.47
C ASP A 71 1.50 33.10 0.88
N GLU A 72 0.57 33.52 1.75
CA GLU A 72 0.25 32.78 2.98
C GLU A 72 -0.24 31.35 2.71
N ILE A 73 -1.07 31.15 1.68
CA ILE A 73 -1.57 29.81 1.30
C ILE A 73 -0.46 28.98 0.67
N LYS A 74 0.43 29.59 -0.12
CA LYS A 74 1.59 28.89 -0.69
C LYS A 74 2.52 28.37 0.41
N THR A 75 2.86 29.20 1.40
CA THR A 75 3.69 28.75 2.54
C THR A 75 3.05 27.59 3.30
N LYS A 76 1.72 27.65 3.53
CA LYS A 76 1.00 26.53 4.16
C LYS A 76 1.01 25.26 3.31
N LEU A 77 0.89 25.37 1.99
CA LEU A 77 0.99 24.22 1.08
C LEU A 77 2.39 23.59 1.11
N GLU A 78 3.44 24.41 1.14
CA GLU A 78 4.82 23.94 1.27
C GLU A 78 5.03 23.18 2.58
N GLU A 79 4.52 23.71 3.70
CA GLU A 79 4.59 23.04 5.00
C GLU A 79 3.84 21.70 5.00
N VAL A 80 2.62 21.65 4.45
CA VAL A 80 1.84 20.42 4.32
C VAL A 80 2.56 19.40 3.43
N ASN A 81 3.15 19.82 2.31
CA ASN A 81 3.92 18.94 1.43
C ASN A 81 5.18 18.39 2.13
N SER A 82 5.88 19.21 2.91
CA SER A 82 7.03 18.77 3.72
C SER A 82 6.61 17.73 4.77
N ASN A 83 5.51 17.99 5.48
CA ASN A 83 4.94 17.06 6.46
C ASN A 83 4.50 15.74 5.81
N LEU A 84 3.84 15.80 4.65
CA LEU A 84 3.47 14.61 3.86
C LEU A 84 4.70 13.78 3.50
N SER A 85 5.79 14.41 3.04
CA SER A 85 7.04 13.72 2.72
C SER A 85 7.65 13.01 3.93
N ARG A 86 7.65 13.67 5.10
CA ARG A 86 8.13 13.10 6.36
C ARG A 86 7.29 11.92 6.84
N VAL A 87 5.97 12.09 6.91
CA VAL A 87 5.02 11.01 7.30
C VAL A 87 5.14 9.83 6.35
N HIS A 88 5.28 10.10 5.06
CA HIS A 88 5.42 9.06 4.06
C HIS A 88 6.73 8.25 4.23
N THR A 89 7.84 8.92 4.54
CA THR A 89 9.12 8.26 4.85
C THR A 89 9.00 7.37 6.10
N ALA A 90 8.38 7.89 7.16
CA ALA A 90 8.13 7.13 8.38
C ALA A 90 7.20 5.93 8.15
N LEU A 91 6.16 6.09 7.32
CA LEU A 91 5.27 4.99 6.92
C LEU A 91 6.05 3.87 6.22
N ASN A 92 6.96 4.20 5.30
CA ASN A 92 7.74 3.18 4.60
C ASN A 92 8.70 2.43 5.54
N GLN A 93 9.29 3.11 6.51
CA GLN A 93 10.10 2.47 7.55
C GLN A 93 9.23 1.52 8.40
N LEU A 94 8.06 1.98 8.86
CA LEU A 94 7.13 1.14 9.60
C LEU A 94 6.59 -0.04 8.79
N ARG A 95 6.33 0.12 7.48
CA ARG A 95 5.95 -1.03 6.62
C ARG A 95 6.99 -2.13 6.66
N ASN A 96 8.26 -1.77 6.48
CA ASN A 96 9.36 -2.72 6.56
C ASN A 96 9.45 -3.35 7.94
N GLU A 97 9.28 -2.56 9.00
CA GLU A 97 9.32 -3.06 10.37
C GLU A 97 8.17 -4.04 10.66
N VAL A 98 6.93 -3.69 10.31
CA VAL A 98 5.76 -4.56 10.44
C VAL A 98 6.01 -5.89 9.73
N LEU A 99 6.46 -5.84 8.48
CA LEU A 99 6.72 -7.06 7.70
C LEU A 99 7.87 -7.89 8.29
N ARG A 100 8.96 -7.27 8.78
CA ARG A 100 10.07 -7.98 9.44
C ARG A 100 9.61 -8.66 10.71
N GLN A 101 8.86 -7.96 11.56
CA GLN A 101 8.30 -8.55 12.77
C GLN A 101 7.35 -9.70 12.42
N ALA A 102 6.46 -9.52 11.44
CA ALA A 102 5.54 -10.54 10.98
C ALA A 102 6.23 -11.80 10.40
N ALA A 103 7.35 -11.63 9.69
CA ALA A 103 8.12 -12.76 9.14
C ALA A 103 8.68 -13.66 10.25
N SER A 104 9.13 -13.05 11.34
CA SER A 104 9.69 -13.74 12.51
C SER A 104 8.65 -14.15 13.56
N LEU A 105 7.40 -13.68 13.41
CA LEU A 105 6.35 -13.85 14.41
C LEU A 105 6.03 -15.33 14.61
N ARG A 106 6.03 -15.74 15.88
CA ARG A 106 5.46 -17.01 16.30
C ARG A 106 3.96 -16.80 16.46
N PHE A 107 3.17 -17.36 15.54
CA PHE A 107 1.72 -17.22 15.58
C PHE A 107 1.18 -17.79 16.89
N PRO A 108 0.42 -17.00 17.67
CA PRO A 108 0.09 -17.34 19.05
C PRO A 108 -1.12 -18.27 19.12
N ILE A 109 -1.13 -19.36 18.34
CA ILE A 109 -2.26 -20.31 18.29
C ILE A 109 -2.15 -21.28 19.47
N ASP A 110 -3.23 -21.40 20.24
CA ASP A 110 -3.36 -22.38 21.32
C ASP A 110 -3.92 -23.69 20.76
N LEU A 111 -3.06 -24.70 20.64
CA LEU A 111 -3.43 -26.02 20.08
C LEU A 111 -4.27 -26.86 21.04
N GLU A 112 -4.28 -26.52 22.33
CA GLU A 112 -5.02 -27.23 23.38
C GLU A 112 -6.44 -26.66 23.53
N LYS A 113 -6.63 -25.38 23.17
CA LYS A 113 -7.93 -24.69 23.24
C LYS A 113 -8.55 -24.52 21.86
N PHE A 114 -9.31 -25.53 21.44
CA PHE A 114 -10.08 -25.47 20.21
C PHE A 114 -11.51 -25.99 20.37
N GLU A 115 -12.41 -25.47 19.53
CA GLU A 115 -13.79 -25.92 19.40
C GLU A 115 -13.94 -26.63 18.03
N LYS A 116 -14.71 -27.73 17.99
CA LYS A 116 -15.04 -28.44 16.74
C LYS A 116 -16.54 -28.36 16.48
N GLU A 117 -16.93 -27.78 15.35
CA GLU A 117 -18.32 -27.68 14.89
C GLU A 117 -18.38 -28.02 13.40
N ASN A 118 -19.18 -29.00 12.98
CA ASN A 118 -19.49 -29.28 11.56
C ASN A 118 -18.27 -29.23 10.60
N ASN A 119 -17.24 -30.04 10.87
CA ASN A 119 -15.98 -30.07 10.11
C ASN A 119 -15.20 -28.74 10.09
N ARG A 120 -15.44 -27.86 11.07
CA ARG A 120 -14.62 -26.69 11.34
C ARG A 120 -13.95 -26.81 12.69
N PHE A 121 -12.71 -26.37 12.74
CA PHE A 121 -11.89 -26.27 13.93
C PHE A 121 -11.61 -24.79 14.20
N LYS A 122 -12.03 -24.31 15.36
CA LYS A 122 -11.77 -22.94 15.82
C LYS A 122 -10.74 -22.99 16.94
N PHE A 123 -9.51 -22.63 16.64
CA PHE A 123 -8.42 -22.53 17.62
C PHE A 123 -8.40 -21.14 18.23
N LYS A 124 -8.26 -21.03 19.55
CA LYS A 124 -8.09 -19.74 20.23
C LYS A 124 -6.63 -19.30 20.15
N TYR A 125 -6.38 -18.02 20.43
CA TYR A 125 -5.02 -17.55 20.69
C TYR A 125 -4.59 -17.88 22.13
N ILE A 126 -3.28 -17.93 22.34
CA ILE A 126 -2.67 -17.99 23.66
C ILE A 126 -3.08 -16.73 24.42
N GLN A 127 -3.60 -16.92 25.63
CA GLN A 127 -4.06 -15.84 26.48
C GLN A 127 -2.95 -14.79 26.73
N GLY A 128 -3.26 -13.52 26.45
CA GLY A 128 -2.33 -12.38 26.53
C GLY A 128 -1.48 -12.16 25.26
N ALA A 129 -1.63 -13.01 24.25
CA ALA A 129 -0.98 -12.90 22.95
C ALA A 129 -2.01 -12.89 21.82
N GLU A 130 -3.21 -12.34 22.05
CA GLU A 130 -4.24 -12.27 21.03
C GLU A 130 -3.84 -11.31 19.91
N LEU A 131 -3.91 -11.80 18.66
CA LEU A 131 -3.75 -10.92 17.49
C LEU A 131 -5.01 -10.05 17.37
N ARG A 132 -4.88 -8.79 17.77
CA ARG A 132 -5.96 -7.82 17.67
C ARG A 132 -6.34 -7.57 16.21
N LYS A 133 -7.59 -7.18 15.99
CA LYS A 133 -8.15 -6.87 14.67
C LYS A 133 -7.23 -5.93 13.87
N GLU A 134 -6.72 -4.88 14.49
CA GLU A 134 -5.88 -3.90 13.81
C GLU A 134 -4.59 -4.52 13.23
N ALA A 135 -3.97 -5.45 13.95
CA ALA A 135 -2.75 -6.12 13.49
C ALA A 135 -3.02 -7.03 12.28
N ILE A 136 -4.17 -7.70 12.28
CA ILE A 136 -4.62 -8.56 11.17
C ILE A 136 -4.98 -7.71 9.95
N GLU A 137 -5.68 -6.60 10.14
CA GLU A 137 -6.02 -5.65 9.06
C GLU A 137 -4.77 -5.04 8.42
N VAL A 138 -3.79 -4.63 9.23
CA VAL A 138 -2.51 -4.12 8.71
C VAL A 138 -1.78 -5.18 7.89
N LEU A 139 -1.72 -6.43 8.36
CA LEU A 139 -1.13 -7.52 7.57
C LEU A 139 -1.88 -7.76 6.26
N ALA A 140 -3.21 -7.80 6.31
CA ALA A 140 -4.02 -7.98 5.11
C ALA A 140 -3.77 -6.84 4.11
N GLU A 141 -3.74 -5.59 4.57
CA GLU A 141 -3.43 -4.41 3.74
C GLU A 141 -2.05 -4.51 3.09
N LEU A 142 -1.00 -4.79 3.87
CA LEU A 142 0.38 -4.82 3.35
C LEU A 142 0.62 -5.97 2.38
N LEU A 143 -0.17 -7.03 2.47
CA LEU A 143 -0.09 -8.19 1.59
C LEU A 143 -1.12 -8.16 0.45
N ASP A 144 -1.94 -7.10 0.37
CA ASP A 144 -3.08 -6.96 -0.56
C ASP A 144 -4.03 -8.17 -0.53
N LEU A 145 -4.33 -8.61 0.69
CA LEU A 145 -5.29 -9.64 1.02
C LEU A 145 -6.55 -9.00 1.59
N ARG A 146 -7.68 -9.69 1.46
CA ARG A 146 -8.93 -9.22 2.07
C ARG A 146 -8.93 -9.53 3.55
N TYR A 147 -9.54 -8.64 4.34
CA TYR A 147 -9.91 -8.95 5.71
C TYR A 147 -11.23 -9.73 5.74
N PRO A 148 -11.38 -10.75 6.59
CA PRO A 148 -10.36 -11.35 7.46
C PRO A 148 -9.30 -12.11 6.65
N LEU A 149 -8.07 -12.16 7.17
CA LEU A 149 -6.93 -12.75 6.49
C LEU A 149 -7.19 -14.24 6.25
N GLU A 150 -7.43 -14.59 4.99
CA GLU A 150 -7.77 -15.96 4.58
C GLU A 150 -6.73 -16.46 3.57
N GLU A 151 -6.10 -17.59 3.90
CA GLU A 151 -5.13 -18.25 3.02
C GLU A 151 -5.31 -19.77 3.16
N GLU A 152 -5.46 -20.47 2.03
CA GLU A 152 -5.63 -21.93 1.97
C GLU A 152 -6.79 -22.48 2.83
N GLY A 153 -7.88 -21.72 2.96
CA GLY A 153 -9.05 -22.12 3.76
C GLY A 153 -8.83 -22.01 5.28
N VAL A 154 -7.78 -21.30 5.69
CA VAL A 154 -7.51 -20.91 7.07
C VAL A 154 -7.79 -19.43 7.21
N LYS A 155 -8.64 -19.08 8.16
CA LYS A 155 -9.08 -17.71 8.40
C LYS A 155 -8.60 -17.23 9.76
N LEU A 156 -7.74 -16.20 9.75
CA LEU A 156 -7.27 -15.53 10.96
C LEU A 156 -8.19 -14.34 11.27
N SER A 157 -8.73 -14.31 12.47
CA SER A 157 -9.55 -13.22 12.99
C SER A 157 -9.13 -12.88 14.42
N GLU A 158 -9.75 -11.85 15.00
CA GLU A 158 -9.54 -11.47 16.40
C GLU A 158 -9.90 -12.58 17.39
N SER A 159 -10.88 -13.42 17.05
CA SER A 159 -11.34 -14.51 17.91
C SER A 159 -10.46 -15.76 17.88
N GLY A 160 -9.48 -15.82 16.97
CA GLY A 160 -8.62 -16.98 16.78
C GLY A 160 -8.47 -17.38 15.30
N VAL A 161 -8.27 -18.67 15.07
CA VAL A 161 -8.04 -19.26 13.76
C VAL A 161 -9.14 -20.28 13.45
N ASP A 162 -9.87 -20.05 12.36
CA ASP A 162 -10.93 -20.95 11.86
C ASP A 162 -10.42 -21.72 10.65
N VAL A 163 -10.59 -23.05 10.66
CA VAL A 163 -10.17 -23.96 9.60
C VAL A 163 -11.25 -24.99 9.32
N GLU A 164 -11.62 -25.10 8.05
CA GLU A 164 -12.46 -26.19 7.57
C GLU A 164 -11.60 -27.43 7.28
N ALA A 165 -11.82 -28.51 8.03
CA ALA A 165 -11.03 -29.74 7.96
C ALA A 165 -11.81 -30.97 8.43
N GLY A 166 -11.52 -32.13 7.83
CA GLY A 166 -12.17 -33.39 8.20
C GLY A 166 -11.64 -34.00 9.50
N SER A 167 -10.42 -33.62 9.92
CA SER A 167 -9.78 -34.12 11.13
C SER A 167 -8.89 -33.07 11.78
N TYR A 168 -8.54 -33.27 13.05
CA TYR A 168 -7.62 -32.39 13.77
C TYR A 168 -6.25 -32.32 13.09
N LYS A 169 -5.73 -33.47 12.62
CA LYS A 169 -4.45 -33.53 11.90
C LYS A 169 -4.50 -32.74 10.58
N ASP A 170 -5.59 -32.87 9.83
CA ASP A 170 -5.83 -32.10 8.60
C ASP A 170 -5.90 -30.59 8.90
N ALA A 171 -6.59 -30.20 9.98
CA ALA A 171 -6.65 -28.81 10.42
C ALA A 171 -5.25 -28.24 10.71
N LEU A 172 -4.41 -28.97 11.45
CA LEU A 172 -3.04 -28.55 11.74
C LEU A 172 -2.19 -28.41 10.47
N ILE A 173 -2.30 -29.36 9.53
CA ILE A 173 -1.55 -29.28 8.26
C ILE A 173 -1.95 -28.02 7.49
N LYS A 174 -3.25 -27.72 7.40
CA LYS A 174 -3.73 -26.50 6.73
C LYS A 174 -3.21 -25.23 7.42
N ILE A 175 -3.22 -25.18 8.75
CA ILE A 175 -2.66 -24.04 9.51
C ILE A 175 -1.17 -23.87 9.20
N ILE A 176 -0.39 -24.96 9.22
CA ILE A 176 1.05 -24.92 8.94
C ILE A 176 1.30 -24.38 7.52
N ASN A 177 0.62 -24.93 6.52
CA ASN A 177 0.80 -24.51 5.13
C ASN A 177 0.37 -23.05 4.93
N SER A 178 -0.77 -22.65 5.49
CA SER A 178 -1.26 -21.27 5.45
C SER A 178 -0.26 -20.28 6.06
N ILE A 179 0.31 -20.58 7.22
CA ILE A 179 1.34 -19.75 7.86
C ILE A 179 2.63 -19.71 7.01
N GLN A 180 3.04 -20.83 6.41
CA GLN A 180 4.21 -20.88 5.53
C GLN A 180 4.00 -20.04 4.26
N THR A 181 2.84 -20.15 3.62
CA THR A 181 2.43 -19.36 2.47
C THR A 181 2.39 -17.87 2.82
N LEU A 182 1.83 -17.52 3.99
CA LEU A 182 1.84 -16.16 4.49
C LEU A 182 3.26 -15.61 4.70
N ARG A 183 4.16 -16.40 5.30
CA ARG A 183 5.57 -16.03 5.48
C ARG A 183 6.30 -15.84 4.16
N LEU A 184 6.02 -16.68 3.16
CA LEU A 184 6.58 -16.52 1.82
C LEU A 184 6.10 -15.20 1.18
N ARG A 185 4.81 -14.87 1.29
CA ARG A 185 4.27 -13.58 0.82
C ARG A 185 4.91 -12.40 1.54
N ILE A 186 5.05 -12.46 2.86
CA ILE A 186 5.73 -11.44 3.67
C ILE A 186 7.17 -11.25 3.19
N SER A 187 7.91 -12.35 2.98
CA SER A 187 9.31 -12.30 2.52
C SER A 187 9.44 -11.68 1.13
N ASN A 188 8.53 -12.02 0.22
CA ASN A 188 8.48 -11.41 -1.11
C ASN A 188 8.17 -9.90 -1.02
N MET A 189 7.26 -9.51 -0.15
CA MET A 189 6.92 -8.09 0.07
C MET A 189 8.06 -7.31 0.72
N LEU A 190 8.79 -7.91 1.67
CA LEU A 190 10.01 -7.32 2.23
C LEU A 190 11.05 -7.05 1.14
N GLY A 191 11.38 -8.07 0.36
CA GLY A 191 12.32 -7.93 -0.74
C GLY A 191 11.88 -6.87 -1.77
N PHE A 192 10.57 -6.73 -1.97
CA PHE A 192 10.04 -5.66 -2.83
C PHE A 192 10.22 -4.26 -2.20
N TYR A 193 9.80 -4.05 -0.95
CA TYR A 193 9.88 -2.74 -0.30
C TYR A 193 11.34 -2.28 -0.09
N GLU A 194 12.27 -3.19 0.14
CA GLU A 194 13.70 -2.88 0.20
C GLU A 194 14.24 -2.37 -1.16
N ASN A 195 13.63 -2.75 -2.27
CA ASN A 195 14.07 -2.41 -3.62
C ASN A 195 13.16 -1.39 -4.34
N ILE A 196 12.08 -0.93 -3.71
CA ILE A 196 11.04 -0.13 -4.38
C ILE A 196 11.59 1.17 -4.98
N ASP A 197 12.51 1.84 -4.29
CA ASP A 197 13.11 3.09 -4.76
C ASP A 197 14.04 2.89 -5.97
N THR A 198 14.75 1.76 -6.01
CA THR A 198 15.58 1.35 -7.16
C THR A 198 14.70 1.06 -8.37
N ILE A 199 13.54 0.41 -8.16
CA ILE A 199 12.55 0.18 -9.21
C ILE A 199 11.99 1.53 -9.71
N CYS A 200 11.66 2.46 -8.81
CA CYS A 200 11.19 3.79 -9.17
C CYS A 200 12.21 4.58 -9.99
N GLU A 201 13.50 4.53 -9.61
CA GLU A 201 14.60 5.13 -10.39
C GLU A 201 14.73 4.51 -11.78
N ARG A 202 14.64 3.19 -11.88
CA ARG A 202 14.67 2.50 -13.17
C ARG A 202 13.51 2.89 -14.07
N ILE A 203 12.31 3.06 -13.50
CA ILE A 203 11.14 3.58 -14.23
C ILE A 203 11.42 5.02 -14.68
N ASN A 204 11.92 5.89 -13.80
CA ASN A 204 12.14 7.30 -14.13
C ASN A 204 13.15 7.48 -15.27
N ARG A 205 14.22 6.69 -15.27
CA ARG A 205 15.24 6.68 -16.33
C ARG A 205 14.71 6.20 -17.69
N SER A 206 13.58 5.49 -17.73
CA SER A 206 12.99 4.94 -18.96
C SER A 206 11.70 5.67 -19.34
N ARG A 207 11.78 6.57 -20.34
CA ARG A 207 10.58 7.24 -20.89
C ARG A 207 9.49 6.23 -21.29
N ARG A 208 9.89 5.09 -21.88
CA ARG A 208 8.98 4.03 -22.32
C ARG A 208 8.19 3.43 -21.16
N TYR A 209 8.87 2.94 -20.12
CA TYR A 209 8.19 2.29 -18.99
C TYR A 209 7.42 3.31 -18.15
N LYS A 210 7.96 4.52 -17.97
CA LYS A 210 7.28 5.62 -17.27
C LYS A 210 5.90 5.90 -17.84
N VAL A 211 5.80 6.15 -19.15
CA VAL A 211 4.53 6.53 -19.78
C VAL A 211 3.52 5.37 -19.73
N ILE A 212 3.97 4.13 -19.96
CA ILE A 212 3.11 2.93 -19.88
C ILE A 212 2.53 2.76 -18.48
N LEU A 213 3.37 2.79 -17.44
CA LEU A 213 2.95 2.54 -16.07
C LEU A 213 2.10 3.68 -15.50
N VAL A 214 2.40 4.94 -15.88
CA VAL A 214 1.55 6.10 -15.53
C VAL A 214 0.15 5.97 -16.11
N GLU A 215 0.03 5.56 -17.37
CA GLU A 215 -1.29 5.40 -18.00
C GLU A 215 -2.07 4.24 -17.38
N LEU A 216 -1.42 3.11 -17.13
CA LEU A 216 -2.02 1.97 -16.42
C LEU A 216 -2.42 2.32 -14.98
N TYR A 217 -1.68 3.20 -14.31
CA TYR A 217 -2.01 3.66 -12.95
C TYR A 217 -3.23 4.58 -12.93
N LYS A 218 -3.36 5.48 -13.92
CA LYS A 218 -4.51 6.38 -14.06
C LYS A 218 -5.77 5.67 -14.54
N ALA A 219 -5.62 4.54 -15.23
CA ALA A 219 -6.74 3.80 -15.78
C ALA A 219 -7.61 3.19 -14.67
N LYS A 220 -8.92 3.48 -14.72
CA LYS A 220 -9.92 2.88 -13.80
C LYS A 220 -10.24 1.41 -14.13
N ALA A 221 -9.86 0.94 -15.32
CA ALA A 221 -10.13 -0.41 -15.80
C ALA A 221 -8.92 -0.94 -16.60
N PRO A 222 -8.76 -2.28 -16.72
CA PRO A 222 -7.72 -2.88 -17.55
C PRO A 222 -7.81 -2.41 -19.01
N LEU A 223 -6.66 -2.16 -19.62
CA LEU A 223 -6.56 -1.62 -20.99
C LEU A 223 -6.09 -2.69 -21.97
N SER A 224 -6.66 -2.69 -23.18
CA SER A 224 -6.14 -3.47 -24.30
C SER A 224 -4.85 -2.85 -24.85
N LEU A 225 -4.12 -3.62 -25.67
CA LEU A 225 -2.92 -3.14 -26.33
C LEU A 225 -3.21 -1.92 -27.24
N ASP A 226 -4.35 -1.94 -27.94
CA ASP A 226 -4.76 -0.87 -28.86
C ASP A 226 -5.21 0.40 -28.13
N GLU A 227 -5.97 0.24 -27.05
CA GLU A 227 -6.37 1.35 -26.17
C GLU A 227 -5.12 2.04 -25.61
N LEU A 228 -4.17 1.26 -25.11
CA LEU A 228 -2.97 1.78 -24.49
C LEU A 228 -2.04 2.44 -25.54
N SER A 229 -1.83 1.81 -26.70
CA SER A 229 -1.04 2.35 -27.82
C SER A 229 -1.57 3.69 -28.30
N SER A 230 -2.89 3.81 -28.48
CA SER A 230 -3.55 5.04 -28.92
C SER A 230 -3.41 6.18 -27.92
N ARG A 231 -3.46 5.88 -26.61
CA ARG A 231 -3.36 6.90 -25.56
C ARG A 231 -1.95 7.45 -25.37
N ILE A 232 -0.93 6.61 -25.50
CA ILE A 232 0.46 6.98 -25.21
C ILE A 232 1.31 7.25 -26.46
N GLY A 233 0.78 6.95 -27.65
CA GLY A 233 1.46 7.18 -28.93
C GLY A 233 2.66 6.26 -29.17
N ILE A 234 2.71 5.08 -28.54
CA ILE A 234 3.76 4.07 -28.75
C ILE A 234 3.24 3.02 -29.72
N ASP A 235 4.06 2.61 -30.68
CA ASP A 235 3.69 1.57 -31.64
C ASP A 235 3.35 0.24 -30.96
N ARG A 236 2.44 -0.50 -31.58
CA ARG A 236 1.86 -1.71 -31.01
C ARG A 236 2.90 -2.78 -30.67
N ASN A 237 3.94 -2.94 -31.49
CA ASN A 237 4.96 -3.98 -31.31
C ASN A 237 5.90 -3.64 -30.16
N THR A 238 6.39 -2.40 -30.10
CA THR A 238 7.23 -1.90 -29.01
C THR A 238 6.47 -1.91 -27.69
N LEU A 239 5.18 -1.54 -27.70
CA LEU A 239 4.34 -1.59 -26.53
C LEU A 239 4.15 -3.02 -26.04
N TYR A 240 3.89 -3.96 -26.94
CA TYR A 240 3.76 -5.37 -26.59
C TYR A 240 5.03 -5.91 -25.94
N GLN A 241 6.20 -5.63 -26.51
CA GLN A 241 7.49 -6.03 -25.91
C GLN A 241 7.70 -5.41 -24.53
N ALA A 242 7.39 -4.13 -24.35
CA ALA A 242 7.53 -3.46 -23.06
C ALA A 242 6.58 -4.04 -21.99
N LEU A 243 5.34 -4.33 -22.36
CA LEU A 243 4.38 -5.00 -21.47
C LEU A 243 4.81 -6.43 -21.14
N TYR A 244 5.35 -7.15 -22.12
CA TYR A 244 5.90 -8.48 -21.91
C TYR A 244 7.06 -8.46 -20.91
N ASP A 245 7.96 -7.49 -21.03
CA ASP A 245 9.06 -7.29 -20.07
C ASP A 245 8.52 -7.07 -18.65
N LEU A 246 7.55 -6.17 -18.49
CA LEU A 246 6.98 -5.81 -17.19
C LEU A 246 6.15 -6.93 -16.56
N ALA A 247 5.56 -7.81 -17.36
CA ALA A 247 4.67 -8.88 -16.92
C ALA A 247 5.34 -10.23 -16.74
N PHE A 248 6.46 -10.50 -17.43
CA PHE A 248 7.04 -11.85 -17.49
C PHE A 248 8.56 -11.92 -17.33
N ARG A 249 9.33 -10.83 -17.54
CA ARG A 249 10.79 -10.92 -17.38
C ARG A 249 11.19 -10.86 -15.91
N LYS A 250 12.13 -11.73 -15.53
CA LYS A 250 12.74 -11.79 -14.18
C LYS A 250 13.35 -10.46 -13.72
N ALA A 251 13.79 -9.63 -14.67
CA ALA A 251 14.33 -8.30 -14.38
C ALA A 251 13.30 -7.37 -13.72
N TRP A 252 12.01 -7.68 -13.80
CA TRP A 252 10.93 -6.96 -13.16
C TRP A 252 10.19 -7.86 -12.16
N THR A 253 10.89 -8.73 -11.42
CA THR A 253 10.26 -9.51 -10.35
C THR A 253 10.33 -8.74 -9.02
N PRO A 254 9.20 -8.54 -8.31
CA PRO A 254 7.85 -8.99 -8.66
C PRO A 254 7.24 -8.18 -9.81
N HIS A 255 6.51 -8.87 -10.71
CA HIS A 255 5.96 -8.29 -11.95
C HIS A 255 5.04 -7.11 -11.67
N LEU A 256 5.28 -5.98 -12.35
CA LEU A 256 4.52 -4.75 -12.15
C LEU A 256 3.20 -4.74 -12.92
N VAL A 257 3.10 -5.54 -13.97
CA VAL A 257 1.93 -5.62 -14.85
C VAL A 257 1.42 -7.06 -14.89
N ILE A 258 0.10 -7.22 -14.97
CA ILE A 258 -0.56 -8.51 -15.16
C ILE A 258 -1.28 -8.48 -16.51
N ARG A 259 -1.16 -9.57 -17.27
CA ARG A 259 -1.98 -9.83 -18.46
C ARG A 259 -3.17 -10.70 -18.09
N LEU A 260 -4.37 -10.19 -18.29
CA LEU A 260 -5.62 -10.90 -18.06
C LEU A 260 -5.92 -11.89 -19.21
N LYS A 261 -6.78 -12.87 -18.94
CA LYS A 261 -7.20 -13.88 -19.94
C LYS A 261 -7.81 -13.27 -21.21
N ASN A 262 -8.48 -12.12 -21.07
CA ASN A 262 -9.05 -11.37 -22.19
C ASN A 262 -8.02 -10.53 -22.97
N GLY A 263 -6.72 -10.70 -22.69
CA GLY A 263 -5.64 -10.01 -23.37
C GLY A 263 -5.41 -8.56 -22.92
N LYS A 264 -6.17 -8.06 -21.94
CA LYS A 264 -5.98 -6.73 -21.35
C LYS A 264 -4.90 -6.73 -20.27
N TYR A 265 -4.35 -5.55 -20.00
CA TYR A 265 -3.28 -5.32 -19.04
C TYR A 265 -3.73 -4.38 -17.93
N CYS A 266 -3.28 -4.65 -16.71
CA CYS A 266 -3.43 -3.77 -15.57
C CYS A 266 -2.19 -3.86 -14.66
N LEU A 267 -2.05 -2.92 -13.73
CA LEU A 267 -1.02 -3.03 -12.71
C LEU A 267 -1.31 -4.18 -11.76
N SER A 268 -0.27 -4.95 -11.42
CA SER A 268 -0.32 -5.83 -10.25
C SER A 268 -0.42 -4.99 -8.97
N THR A 269 -0.67 -5.64 -7.84
CA THR A 269 -0.51 -5.04 -6.51
C THR A 269 0.80 -4.29 -6.36
N VAL A 270 1.90 -4.99 -6.70
CA VAL A 270 3.26 -4.48 -6.65
C VAL A 270 3.43 -3.30 -7.61
N GLY A 271 2.84 -3.37 -8.80
CA GLY A 271 2.80 -2.27 -9.76
C GLY A 271 2.10 -1.03 -9.22
N LYS A 272 0.95 -1.20 -8.54
CA LYS A 272 0.22 -0.10 -7.91
C LYS A 272 1.02 0.55 -6.78
N LEU A 273 1.61 -0.26 -5.91
CA LEU A 273 2.47 0.22 -4.83
C LEU A 273 3.71 0.95 -5.37
N THR A 274 4.35 0.39 -6.40
CA THR A 274 5.49 1.02 -7.09
C THR A 274 5.08 2.37 -7.68
N MET A 275 3.96 2.44 -8.38
CA MET A 275 3.52 3.69 -9.00
C MET A 275 3.10 4.71 -7.95
N LYS A 276 2.44 4.31 -6.86
CA LYS A 276 2.16 5.21 -5.74
C LYS A 276 3.47 5.85 -5.23
N ARG A 277 4.49 5.03 -4.95
CA ARG A 277 5.84 5.48 -4.56
C ARG A 277 6.51 6.36 -5.61
N TYR A 278 6.36 6.03 -6.88
CA TYR A 278 6.90 6.79 -7.99
C TYR A 278 6.33 8.20 -8.05
N PHE A 279 5.00 8.35 -7.94
CA PHE A 279 4.34 9.67 -7.94
C PHE A 279 4.77 10.50 -6.73
N GLU A 280 4.89 9.87 -5.56
CA GLU A 280 5.38 10.52 -4.34
C GLU A 280 6.82 11.02 -4.48
N LYS A 281 7.70 10.25 -5.15
CA LYS A 281 9.13 10.59 -5.32
C LYS A 281 9.39 11.64 -6.41
N TYR A 282 8.66 11.59 -7.54
CA TYR A 282 9.03 12.35 -8.74
C TYR A 282 7.97 13.34 -9.25
N ILE A 283 6.69 13.16 -8.91
CA ILE A 283 5.62 13.99 -9.51
C ILE A 283 5.08 15.01 -8.51
N VAL A 284 5.13 14.72 -7.21
CA VAL A 284 4.83 15.73 -6.17
C VAL A 284 5.94 16.80 -6.09
N THR A 285 7.15 16.48 -6.54
CA THR A 285 8.34 17.35 -6.55
C THR A 285 8.52 18.17 -7.83
N GLU A 286 7.91 17.79 -8.96
CA GLU A 286 8.00 18.51 -10.25
C GLU A 286 6.85 19.53 -10.46
N GLY A 287 6.11 19.86 -9.39
CA GLY A 287 4.99 20.81 -9.42
C GLY A 287 5.33 22.25 -9.03
N GLU A 288 6.58 22.69 -9.28
CA GLU A 288 7.01 24.09 -9.18
C GLU A 288 6.88 24.83 -10.53
#